data_AF-A0A660ND94-F1
#
_entry.id   AF-A0A660ND94-F1
#
_cell.length_a   1.000
_cell.length_b   1.000
_cell.length_c   1.000
_cell.angle_alpha   90.00
_cell.angle_beta   90.00
_cell.angle_gamma   90.00
#
_symmetry.space_group_name_H-M   'P 1'
#
loop_
_entity.id
_entity.type
_entity.pdbx_description
1 polymer ?
#
loop_
_entity_poly.entity_id
_entity_poly.type
_entity_poly.pdbx_seq_one_letter_code
_entity_poly.pdbx_strand_id
1 'polypeptide(L)' 'VVKVKVLEVDVPRKRIALTMRLNDSAGAEKRGRQPENAAPRSGSLKNGKPQRERAPQNSAMADALAKLKK' A
#
# COMPACT_ATOMS: atom_id res chain seq x y z
N VAL A 1 -16.31 -28.26 11.82
CA VAL A 1 -16.91 -28.03 10.49
C VAL A 1 -17.70 -26.71 10.55
N VAL A 2 -17.71 -25.90 9.49
CA VAL A 2 -18.40 -24.60 9.47
C VAL A 2 -19.45 -24.54 8.35
N LYS A 3 -20.50 -23.73 8.54
CA LYS A 3 -21.53 -23.44 7.53
C LYS A 3 -21.31 -22.03 6.98
N VAL A 4 -21.23 -21.90 5.65
CA VAL A 4 -20.97 -20.64 4.94
C VAL A 4 -21.91 -20.49 3.75
N LYS A 5 -22.11 -19.24 3.30
CA LYS A 5 -22.86 -18.86 2.11
C LYS A 5 -21.89 -18.35 1.04
N VAL A 6 -22.12 -18.74 -0.21
CA VAL A 6 -21.36 -18.24 -1.38
C VAL A 6 -21.93 -16.90 -1.82
N LEU A 7 -21.05 -15.92 -2.07
CA LEU A 7 -21.41 -14.60 -2.59
C LEU A 7 -21.06 -14.44 -4.07
N GLU A 8 -19.83 -14.80 -4.46
CA GLU A 8 -19.33 -14.69 -5.84
C GLU A 8 -18.38 -15.84 -6.18
N VAL A 9 -18.25 -16.19 -7.47
CA VAL A 9 -17.36 -17.24 -7.99
C VAL A 9 -16.53 -16.70 -9.16
N ASP A 10 -15.21 -16.66 -9.00
CA ASP A 10 -14.23 -16.30 -10.04
C ASP A 10 -13.60 -17.59 -10.58
N VAL A 11 -14.20 -18.14 -11.63
CA VAL A 11 -13.74 -19.39 -12.27
C VAL A 11 -12.34 -19.24 -12.90
N PRO A 12 -12.01 -18.17 -13.65
CA PRO A 12 -10.66 -18.00 -14.23
C PRO A 12 -9.54 -18.04 -13.19
N ARG A 13 -9.77 -17.50 -11.98
CA ARG A 13 -8.77 -17.50 -10.90
C ARG A 13 -8.96 -18.60 -9.86
N LYS A 14 -9.95 -19.47 -10.03
CA LYS A 14 -10.33 -20.54 -9.09
C LYS A 14 -10.59 -20.02 -7.66
N ARG A 15 -11.32 -18.91 -7.54
CA ARG A 15 -11.63 -18.25 -6.25
C ARG A 15 -13.13 -18.21 -6.00
N ILE A 16 -13.51 -18.25 -4.72
CA ILE A 16 -14.90 -18.18 -4.26
C ILE A 16 -14.95 -17.21 -3.07
N ALA A 17 -15.87 -16.25 -3.11
CA ALA A 17 -16.15 -15.37 -1.98
C ALA A 17 -17.19 -16.03 -1.06
N LEU A 18 -16.85 -16.17 0.23
CA LEU A 18 -17.62 -16.90 1.24
C LEU A 18 -17.88 -16.01 2.46
N THR A 19 -19.08 -16.09 3.03
CA THR A 19 -19.45 -15.43 4.30
C THR A 19 -20.05 -16.44 5.29
N MET A 20 -19.77 -16.27 6.57
CA MET A 20 -20.44 -17.02 7.65
C MET A 20 -21.83 -16.44 7.99
N ARG A 21 -22.15 -15.23 7.52
CA ARG A 21 -23.43 -14.57 7.76
C ARG A 21 -24.45 -15.03 6.72
N LEU A 22 -25.42 -15.84 7.15
CA LEU A 22 -26.40 -16.43 6.23
C LEU A 22 -27.36 -15.40 5.60
N ASN A 23 -27.50 -14.23 6.22
CA ASN A 23 -28.41 -13.16 5.80
C ASN A 23 -27.81 -12.22 4.75
N ASP A 24 -26.50 -12.25 4.52
CA ASP A 24 -25.84 -11.37 3.54
C ASP A 24 -26.31 -11.69 2.11
N SER A 25 -26.54 -10.67 1.28
CA SER A 25 -26.96 -10.80 -0.12
C SER A 25 -25.78 -10.62 -1.07
N ALA A 26 -25.75 -11.43 -2.14
CA ALA A 26 -24.76 -11.30 -3.21
C ALA A 26 -24.93 -9.93 -3.90
N GLY A 27 -23.92 -9.06 -3.75
CA GLY A 27 -23.92 -7.69 -4.29
C GLY A 27 -23.72 -6.57 -3.26
N ALA A 28 -23.89 -6.83 -1.96
CA ALA A 28 -23.73 -5.81 -0.92
C ALA A 28 -22.27 -5.29 -0.79
N GLU A 29 -21.28 -6.13 -1.07
CA GLU A 29 -19.86 -5.87 -0.77
C GLU A 29 -19.12 -5.03 -1.83
N LYS A 30 -19.78 -4.68 -2.96
CA LYS A 30 -19.16 -3.90 -4.06
C LYS A 30 -18.74 -2.46 -3.68
N ARG A 31 -19.03 -2.01 -2.45
CA ARG A 31 -18.66 -0.68 -1.93
C ARG A 31 -17.42 -0.68 -1.01
N GLY A 32 -16.83 -1.85 -0.71
CA GLY A 32 -15.91 -1.97 0.44
C GLY A 32 -14.42 -2.15 0.13
N ARG A 33 -14.04 -2.56 -1.08
CA ARG A 33 -12.64 -2.95 -1.38
C ARG A 33 -12.05 -2.19 -2.58
N GLN A 34 -11.97 -0.87 -2.43
CA GLN A 34 -10.98 -0.10 -3.19
C GLN A 34 -9.59 -0.69 -2.86
N PRO A 35 -8.76 -1.04 -3.85
CA PRO A 35 -7.40 -1.49 -3.57
C PRO A 35 -6.58 -0.29 -3.08
N GLU A 36 -6.31 -0.24 -1.78
CA GLU A 36 -5.47 0.77 -1.11
C GLU A 36 -4.00 0.82 -1.61
N ASN A 37 -3.66 -0.03 -2.58
CA ASN A 37 -2.32 -0.22 -3.15
C ASN A 37 -2.20 0.23 -4.63
N ALA A 38 -3.18 0.95 -5.18
CA ALA A 38 -3.16 1.45 -6.56
C ALA A 38 -2.71 2.92 -6.69
N ALA A 39 -1.61 3.29 -6.03
CA ALA A 39 -1.01 4.62 -6.15
C ALA A 39 0.50 4.60 -6.47
N PRO A 40 0.93 4.09 -7.65
CA PRO A 40 2.27 4.32 -8.15
C PRO A 40 2.42 5.80 -8.55
N ARG A 41 2.82 6.66 -7.61
CA ARG A 41 3.25 8.04 -7.88
C ARG A 41 4.59 8.05 -8.64
N SER A 42 4.55 7.67 -9.91
CA SER A 42 5.67 7.77 -10.86
C SER A 42 5.23 8.59 -12.07
N GLY A 43 5.34 9.91 -11.93
CA GLY A 43 4.93 10.92 -12.93
C GLY A 43 6.07 11.89 -13.24
N SER A 44 7.16 11.34 -13.77
CA SER A 44 8.30 12.00 -14.42
C SER A 44 8.29 13.54 -14.56
N LEU A 45 8.75 14.25 -13.52
CA LEU A 45 9.32 15.60 -13.66
C LEU A 45 10.83 15.49 -13.89
N LYS A 46 11.21 15.28 -15.16
CA LYS A 46 12.60 15.43 -15.61
C LYS A 46 12.87 16.88 -15.98
N ASN A 47 13.58 17.62 -15.13
CA ASN A 47 14.35 18.78 -15.59
C ASN A 47 15.54 19.06 -14.65
N GLY A 48 16.75 19.22 -15.21
CA GLY A 48 17.92 19.79 -14.51
C GLY A 48 18.64 18.91 -13.46
N LYS A 49 19.88 18.50 -13.77
CA LYS A 49 20.95 18.06 -12.82
C LYS A 49 21.83 19.29 -12.45
N PRO A 50 22.84 19.29 -11.55
CA PRO A 50 23.50 18.22 -10.77
C PRO A 50 22.82 18.01 -9.39
N GLN A 51 23.40 17.48 -8.28
CA GLN A 51 24.76 17.06 -7.93
C GLN A 51 24.73 15.91 -6.89
N ARG A 52 25.88 15.28 -6.58
CA ARG A 52 26.08 14.53 -5.32
C ARG A 52 27.34 14.99 -4.62
N GLU A 53 27.22 16.04 -3.83
CA GLU A 53 28.32 16.48 -2.98
C GLU A 53 28.51 15.51 -1.82
N ARG A 54 29.71 14.96 -1.70
CA ARG A 54 30.14 14.29 -0.47
C ARG A 54 30.26 15.38 0.59
N ALA A 55 29.33 15.42 1.54
CA ALA A 55 29.45 16.30 2.68
C ALA A 55 30.83 16.10 3.34
N PRO A 56 31.56 17.18 3.70
CA PRO A 56 32.83 17.05 4.40
C PRO A 56 32.63 16.20 5.65
N GLN A 57 33.44 15.14 5.82
CA GLN A 57 33.25 14.17 6.90
C GLN A 57 33.38 14.81 8.31
N ASN A 58 33.99 15.99 8.39
CA ASN A 58 34.13 16.81 9.60
C ASN A 58 33.30 18.10 9.47
N SER A 59 31.98 17.99 9.33
CA SER A 59 31.06 19.14 9.25
C SER A 59 30.37 19.39 10.58
N ALA A 60 30.72 20.48 11.29
CA ALA A 60 30.25 20.76 12.66
C ALA A 60 28.71 20.75 12.84
N MET A 61 27.94 21.10 11.79
CA MET A 61 26.48 21.07 11.81
C MET A 61 25.90 19.64 11.89
N ALA A 62 26.61 18.64 11.36
CA ALA A 62 26.19 17.24 11.41
C ALA A 62 26.33 16.66 12.83
N ASP A 63 27.45 16.93 13.50
CA ASP A 63 27.73 16.45 14.87
C ASP A 63 26.78 17.06 15.90
N ALA A 64 26.41 18.33 15.74
CA ALA A 64 25.41 18.97 16.59
C ALA A 64 24.04 18.27 16.48
N LEU A 65 23.61 17.94 15.25
CA LEU A 65 22.33 17.28 15.00
C LEU A 65 22.32 15.81 15.49
N ALA A 66 23.45 15.11 15.39
CA ALA A 66 23.61 13.74 15.88
C ALA A 66 23.48 13.66 17.41
N LYS A 67 24.00 14.66 18.14
CA LYS A 67 23.88 14.76 19.61
C LYS A 67 22.48 15.10 20.09
N LEU A 68 21.66 15.78 19.27
CA LEU A 68 20.27 16.12 19.60
C LEU A 68 19.31 14.94 19.40
N LYS A 69 19.65 13.97 18.53
CA LYS A 69 18.81 12.81 18.19
C LYS A 69 19.06 11.58 19.08
N LYS A 70 19.72 11.77 20.22
CA LYS A 70 20.01 10.73 21.21
C LYS A 70 19.36 11.08 22.55
#